data_AF-A0A2G5EBH8-F1
#
_entry.id   AF-A0A2G5EBH8-F1
#
_cell.length_a   1.000
_cell.length_b   1.000
_cell.length_c   1.000
_cell.angle_alpha   90.00
_cell.angle_beta   90.00
_cell.angle_gamma   90.00
#
_symmetry.space_group_name_H-M   'P 1'
#
loop_
_entity.id
_entity.type
_entity.pdbx_description
1 polymer ?
#
loop_
_entity_poly.entity_id
_entity_poly.type
_entity_poly.pdbx_seq_one_letter_code
_entity_poly.pdbx_strand_id
1 'polypeptide(L)'
;MVDLDCESETEGFNDKLKITTEENIKEMEMEMDMDMDLDHNQTTTTTVVDLLERFLGVQQRRAEAYANLRRGFIEYMVSGGESAYQQLCAEITQEFNACSNQVLELESFFLKPDFSRNDLASLLRSVQTHEKEKLHL
;
A
#
# COMPACT_ATOMS: atom_id res chain seq x y z
N MET A 1 -34.15 45.76 -24.75
CA MET A 1 -33.06 46.47 -24.05
C MET A 1 -32.20 45.38 -23.42
N VAL A 2 -31.23 44.75 -24.09
CA VAL A 2 -30.39 45.03 -25.29
C VAL A 2 -30.25 43.63 -25.97
N ASP A 3 -30.59 43.37 -27.23
CA ASP A 3 -29.94 43.68 -28.53
C ASP A 3 -28.49 43.17 -28.72
N LEU A 4 -28.28 42.60 -29.93
CA LEU A 4 -27.05 42.30 -30.70
C LEU A 4 -26.27 40.98 -30.50
N ASP A 5 -26.52 40.05 -31.43
CA ASP A 5 -25.61 39.45 -32.43
C ASP A 5 -24.11 39.29 -32.13
N CYS A 6 -23.58 38.09 -32.43
CA CYS A 6 -22.33 37.97 -33.18
C CYS A 6 -22.15 36.53 -33.74
N GLU A 7 -22.35 36.39 -35.06
CA GLU A 7 -21.78 35.31 -35.88
C GLU A 7 -20.34 35.68 -36.28
N SER A 8 -19.43 34.69 -36.31
CA SER A 8 -18.29 34.58 -37.26
C SER A 8 -17.55 33.27 -36.91
N GLU A 9 -17.48 32.23 -37.76
CA GLU A 9 -16.54 32.08 -38.91
C GLU A 9 -15.07 32.30 -38.49
N THR A 10 -14.02 31.57 -38.89
CA THR A 10 -13.67 30.36 -39.64
C THR A 10 -12.13 30.28 -39.58
N GLU A 11 -11.54 29.11 -39.88
CA GLU A 11 -10.16 28.94 -40.41
C GLU A 11 -8.96 29.25 -39.47
N GLY A 12 -7.93 28.42 -39.32
CA GLY A 12 -7.28 27.53 -40.28
C GLY A 12 -6.02 28.22 -40.82
N PHE A 13 -4.84 27.95 -40.24
CA PHE A 13 -3.57 28.20 -40.94
C PHE A 13 -2.41 27.35 -40.40
N ASN A 14 -2.26 26.16 -40.99
CA ASN A 14 -0.96 25.52 -41.12
C ASN A 14 -0.11 26.30 -42.15
N ASP A 15 1.20 26.10 -42.07
CA ASP A 15 2.25 26.48 -43.02
C ASP A 15 3.06 27.74 -42.70
N LYS A 16 4.14 27.52 -41.94
CA LYS A 16 5.49 27.92 -42.39
C LYS A 16 6.52 26.84 -42.07
N LEU A 17 6.59 25.83 -42.94
CA LEU A 17 7.83 25.08 -43.19
C LEU A 17 8.81 25.98 -43.97
N LYS A 18 10.10 25.94 -43.62
CA LYS A 18 11.33 26.05 -44.47
C LYS A 18 12.54 26.23 -43.53
N ILE A 19 13.20 25.14 -43.11
CA ILE A 19 14.41 24.53 -43.72
C ILE A 19 15.62 25.48 -43.73
N THR A 20 16.64 25.14 -42.94
CA THR A 20 18.10 25.32 -43.20
C THR A 20 18.85 24.53 -42.12
N THR A 21 19.34 23.32 -42.43
CA THR A 21 20.68 22.94 -42.95
C THR A 21 21.62 22.43 -41.85
N GLU A 22 22.11 21.22 -42.10
CA GLU A 22 23.09 20.45 -41.35
C GLU A 22 24.46 21.16 -41.38
N GLU A 23 24.93 21.77 -40.28
CA GLU A 23 26.35 22.16 -40.18
C GLU A 23 26.92 22.47 -38.79
N ASN A 24 26.17 22.40 -37.67
CA ASN A 24 26.69 22.90 -36.36
C ASN A 24 26.69 21.89 -35.20
N ILE A 25 26.80 20.58 -35.46
CA ILE A 25 26.98 19.58 -34.38
C ILE A 25 28.24 18.76 -34.66
N LYS A 26 29.41 19.41 -34.63
CA LYS A 26 30.68 18.68 -34.68
C LYS A 26 31.87 19.29 -33.93
N GLU A 27 31.65 20.29 -33.10
CA GLU A 27 32.72 20.84 -32.25
C GLU A 27 32.22 20.98 -30.83
N MET A 28 32.47 19.96 -30.02
CA MET A 28 32.84 20.01 -28.59
C MET A 28 32.70 18.61 -27.97
N GLU A 29 33.51 17.67 -28.45
CA GLU A 29 33.97 16.54 -27.63
C GLU A 29 35.34 16.95 -27.05
N MET A 30 35.44 17.16 -25.73
CA MET A 30 36.50 16.59 -24.88
C MET A 30 36.41 17.03 -23.41
N GLU A 31 36.65 16.04 -22.54
CA GLU A 31 37.08 16.12 -21.13
C GLU A 31 35.97 16.38 -20.09
N MET A 32 35.77 15.58 -19.02
CA MET A 32 36.69 14.76 -18.22
C MET A 32 35.92 13.72 -17.37
N ASP A 33 36.63 12.66 -16.98
CA ASP A 33 36.25 11.53 -16.11
C ASP A 33 35.60 11.89 -14.76
N MET A 34 34.61 11.11 -14.34
CA MET A 34 34.47 10.68 -12.93
C MET A 34 33.75 9.32 -12.86
N ASP A 35 34.55 8.34 -12.44
CA ASP A 35 34.20 7.01 -11.98
C ASP A 35 33.34 7.11 -10.69
N MET A 36 32.18 6.47 -10.67
CA MET A 36 31.51 6.06 -9.43
C MET A 36 30.57 4.89 -9.73
N ASP A 37 31.02 3.70 -9.30
CA ASP A 37 30.23 2.49 -9.10
C ASP A 37 28.84 2.81 -8.53
N LEU A 38 27.80 2.62 -9.36
CA LEU A 38 26.43 2.49 -8.85
C LEU A 38 26.14 1.00 -8.66
N ASP A 39 26.57 0.47 -7.51
CA ASP A 39 25.97 -0.72 -6.92
C ASP A 39 24.48 -0.41 -6.70
N HIS A 40 23.64 -0.82 -7.65
CA HIS A 40 22.20 -0.65 -7.58
C HIS A 40 21.57 -1.71 -6.67
N ASN A 41 22.11 -1.87 -5.47
CA ASN A 41 21.41 -2.54 -4.40
C ASN A 41 20.40 -1.55 -3.83
N GLN A 42 19.23 -1.45 -4.46
CA GLN A 42 18.06 -0.75 -3.92
C GLN A 42 17.64 -1.42 -2.61
N THR A 43 18.40 -1.18 -1.55
CA THR A 43 18.03 -1.49 -0.19
C THR A 43 17.02 -0.41 0.17
N THR A 44 15.75 -0.60 -0.20
CA THR A 44 14.67 0.30 0.20
C THR A 44 14.67 0.37 1.72
N THR A 45 15.12 1.49 2.26
CA THR A 45 15.16 1.71 3.71
C THR A 45 13.73 1.67 4.21
N THR A 46 13.37 0.64 4.97
CA THR A 46 12.05 0.55 5.58
C THR A 46 11.90 1.70 6.56
N THR A 47 10.83 2.49 6.40
CA THR A 47 10.50 3.60 7.26
C THR A 47 9.49 3.20 8.34
N VAL A 48 9.32 4.04 9.35
CA VAL A 48 8.24 3.88 10.34
C VAL A 48 6.87 3.85 9.67
N VAL A 49 6.69 4.64 8.61
CA VAL A 49 5.42 4.72 7.86
C VAL A 49 5.12 3.38 7.19
N ASP A 50 6.11 2.77 6.54
CA ASP A 50 5.94 1.46 5.89
C ASP A 50 5.51 0.38 6.89
N LEU A 51 6.08 0.40 8.11
CA LEU A 51 5.69 -0.53 9.17
C LEU A 51 4.25 -0.28 9.66
N LEU A 52 3.82 0.98 9.73
CA LEU A 52 2.45 1.34 10.12
C LEU A 52 1.43 0.99 9.03
N GLU A 53 1.78 1.16 7.75
CA GLU A 53 0.93 0.73 6.64
C GLU A 53 0.78 -0.80 6.61
N ARG A 54 1.87 -1.54 6.85
CA ARG A 54 1.82 -3.00 7.03
C ARG A 54 0.92 -3.37 8.21
N PHE A 55 1.05 -2.67 9.34
CA PHE A 55 0.20 -2.91 10.51
C PHE A 55 -1.29 -2.67 10.19
N LEU A 56 -1.61 -1.57 9.50
CA LEU A 56 -2.96 -1.26 9.08
C LEU A 56 -3.53 -2.36 8.16
N GLY A 57 -2.74 -2.85 7.20
CA GLY A 57 -3.11 -3.97 6.34
C GLY A 57 -3.40 -5.25 7.14
N VAL A 58 -2.63 -5.54 8.19
CA VAL A 58 -2.92 -6.67 9.10
C VAL A 58 -4.25 -6.48 9.83
N GLN A 59 -4.55 -5.27 10.31
CA GLN A 59 -5.83 -5.02 10.99
C GLN A 59 -7.02 -5.09 10.05
N GLN A 60 -6.85 -4.68 8.79
CA GLN A 60 -7.89 -4.83 7.79
C GLN A 60 -8.23 -6.31 7.53
N ARG A 61 -7.21 -7.15 7.32
CA ARG A 61 -7.43 -8.60 7.17
C ARG A 61 -8.12 -9.22 8.38
N ARG A 62 -7.72 -8.81 9.59
CA ARG A 62 -8.36 -9.27 10.82
C ARG A 62 -9.83 -8.83 10.91
N ALA A 63 -10.16 -7.60 10.52
CA ALA A 63 -11.54 -7.13 10.45
C ALA A 63 -12.38 -7.92 9.44
N GLU A 64 -11.82 -8.22 8.28
CA GLU A 64 -12.45 -9.06 7.24
C GLU A 64 -12.68 -10.49 7.74
N ALA A 65 -11.72 -11.09 8.46
CA ALA A 65 -11.88 -12.40 9.08
C ALA A 65 -13.04 -12.44 10.09
N TYR A 66 -13.19 -11.41 10.94
CA TYR A 66 -14.36 -11.30 11.82
C TYR A 66 -15.67 -11.16 11.04
N ALA A 67 -15.69 -10.38 9.95
CA ALA A 67 -16.88 -10.22 9.12
C ALA A 67 -17.28 -11.54 8.43
N ASN A 68 -16.29 -12.28 7.91
CA ASN A 68 -16.47 -13.57 7.27
C ASN A 68 -16.97 -14.62 8.26
N LEU A 69 -16.40 -14.68 9.47
CA LEU A 69 -16.87 -15.56 10.54
C LEU A 69 -18.34 -15.29 10.90
N ARG A 70 -18.71 -14.00 11.06
CA ARG A 70 -20.09 -13.60 11.33
C ARG A 70 -21.04 -14.01 10.20
N ARG A 71 -20.66 -13.77 8.95
CA ARG A 71 -21.45 -14.17 7.78
C ARG A 71 -21.64 -15.69 7.73
N GLY A 72 -20.56 -16.45 7.86
CA GLY A 72 -20.63 -17.91 7.85
C GLY A 72 -21.45 -18.49 9.00
N PHE A 73 -21.43 -17.85 10.17
CA PHE A 73 -22.32 -18.25 11.28
C PHE A 73 -23.80 -18.02 10.94
N ILE A 74 -24.16 -16.89 10.32
CA ILE A 74 -25.53 -16.63 9.87
C ILE A 74 -25.96 -17.67 8.83
N GLU A 75 -25.08 -17.99 7.87
CA GLU A 75 -25.34 -19.02 6.85
C GLU A 75 -25.50 -20.41 7.47
N TYR A 76 -24.68 -20.75 8.47
CA TYR A 76 -24.81 -21.98 9.25
C TYR A 76 -26.16 -22.06 9.97
N MET A 77 -26.62 -20.98 10.60
CA MET A 77 -27.91 -20.93 11.29
C MET A 77 -29.11 -21.14 10.35
N VAL A 78 -28.98 -20.78 9.07
CA VAL A 78 -30.04 -20.97 8.06
C VAL A 78 -29.97 -22.35 7.42
N SER A 79 -28.77 -22.83 7.08
CA SER A 79 -28.57 -24.05 6.29
C SER A 79 -28.38 -25.32 7.13
N GLY A 80 -27.91 -25.20 8.37
CA GLY A 80 -27.45 -26.32 9.19
C GLY A 80 -26.18 -27.00 8.68
N GLY A 81 -25.46 -26.39 7.74
CA GLY A 81 -24.27 -26.96 7.10
C GLY A 81 -23.04 -26.99 8.01
N GLU A 82 -23.00 -27.92 8.96
CA GLU A 82 -21.96 -28.00 10.00
C GLU A 82 -20.54 -28.17 9.43
N SER A 83 -20.36 -29.05 8.43
CA SER A 83 -19.03 -29.30 7.85
C SER A 83 -18.42 -28.07 7.17
N ALA A 84 -19.24 -27.30 6.43
CA ALA A 84 -18.78 -26.07 5.78
C ALA A 84 -18.41 -25.00 6.82
N TYR A 85 -19.20 -24.88 7.89
CA TYR A 85 -18.93 -23.94 8.97
C TYR A 85 -17.67 -24.31 9.77
N GLN A 86 -17.44 -25.60 10.04
CA GLN A 86 -16.22 -26.08 10.70
C GLN A 86 -14.97 -25.78 9.86
N GLN A 87 -15.03 -25.99 8.54
CA GLN A 87 -13.94 -25.63 7.64
C GLN A 87 -13.66 -24.12 7.68
N LEU A 88 -14.70 -23.29 7.60
CA LEU A 88 -14.56 -21.84 7.73
C LEU A 88 -13.91 -21.46 9.07
N CYS A 89 -14.33 -22.06 10.19
CA CYS A 89 -13.72 -21.81 11.49
C CYS A 89 -12.22 -22.13 11.51
N ALA A 90 -11.81 -23.23 10.86
CA ALA A 90 -10.41 -23.60 10.75
C ALA A 90 -9.60 -22.58 9.93
N GLU A 91 -10.13 -22.14 8.80
CA GLU A 91 -9.51 -21.12 7.93
C GLU A 91 -9.38 -19.77 8.65
N ILE A 92 -10.45 -19.31 9.31
CA ILE A 92 -10.44 -18.06 10.08
C ILE A 92 -9.45 -18.13 11.25
N THR A 93 -9.36 -19.26 11.94
CA THR A 93 -8.39 -19.46 13.03
C THR A 93 -6.96 -19.34 12.50
N GLN A 94 -6.67 -19.92 11.33
CA GLN A 94 -5.35 -19.78 10.70
C GLN A 94 -5.06 -18.32 10.32
N GLU A 95 -6.03 -17.60 9.76
CA GLU A 95 -5.87 -16.19 9.41
C GLU A 95 -5.62 -15.31 10.64
N PHE A 96 -6.32 -15.55 11.74
CA PHE A 96 -6.05 -14.85 13.00
C PHE A 96 -4.65 -15.12 13.54
N ASN A 97 -4.19 -16.37 13.48
CA ASN A 97 -2.82 -16.72 13.88
C ASN A 97 -1.78 -16.04 13.00
N ALA A 98 -1.99 -16.02 11.68
CA ALA A 98 -1.10 -15.34 10.74
C ALA A 98 -1.03 -13.84 11.02
N CYS A 99 -2.18 -13.19 11.26
CA CYS A 99 -2.24 -11.79 11.66
C CYS A 99 -1.47 -11.54 12.97
N SER A 100 -1.67 -12.40 13.98
CA SER A 100 -1.00 -12.25 15.28
C SER A 100 0.52 -12.34 15.14
N ASN A 101 1.02 -13.29 14.38
CA ASN A 101 2.45 -13.45 14.13
C ASN A 101 3.05 -12.24 13.40
N GLN A 102 2.35 -11.69 12.40
CA GLN A 102 2.82 -10.49 11.70
C GLN A 102 2.88 -9.26 12.61
N VAL A 103 1.92 -9.09 13.52
CA VAL A 103 1.99 -7.98 14.49
C VAL A 103 3.15 -8.16 15.46
N LEU A 104 3.45 -9.38 15.91
CA LEU A 104 4.62 -9.64 16.76
C LEU A 104 5.93 -9.32 16.03
N GLU A 105 6.00 -9.64 14.73
CA GLU A 105 7.12 -9.28 13.88
C GLU A 105 7.27 -7.76 13.76
N LEU A 106 6.19 -7.04 13.45
CA LEU A 106 6.15 -5.58 13.37
C LEU A 106 6.54 -4.90 14.70
N GLU A 107 6.05 -5.44 15.82
CA GLU A 107 6.43 -5.00 17.16
C GLU A 107 7.95 -5.12 17.36
N SER A 108 8.55 -6.25 16.95
CA SER A 108 10.00 -6.44 17.05
C SER A 108 10.80 -5.45 16.21
N PHE A 109 10.28 -5.03 15.04
CA PHE A 109 10.94 -4.01 14.22
C PHE A 109 10.95 -2.66 14.92
N PHE A 110 9.86 -2.25 15.55
CA PHE A 110 9.82 -0.97 16.29
C PHE A 110 10.80 -0.91 17.46
N LEU A 111 11.17 -2.07 18.02
CA LEU A 111 12.17 -2.19 19.09
C LEU A 111 13.63 -2.17 18.60
N LYS A 112 13.88 -2.31 17.29
CA LYS A 112 15.24 -2.26 16.75
C LYS A 112 15.86 -0.87 16.95
N PRO A 113 17.17 -0.75 17.17
CA PRO A 113 17.85 0.53 17.36
C PRO A 113 17.56 1.54 16.25
N ASP A 114 17.44 1.06 15.00
CA ASP A 114 17.16 1.86 13.80
C ASP A 114 15.84 2.64 13.88
N PHE A 115 14.87 2.12 14.64
CA PHE A 115 13.57 2.77 14.86
C PHE A 115 13.44 3.31 16.29
N SER A 116 13.80 2.52 17.30
CA SER A 116 13.72 2.84 18.73
C SER A 116 12.35 3.38 19.19
N ARG A 117 11.26 2.96 18.51
CA ARG A 117 9.87 3.38 18.77
C ARG A 117 9.16 2.45 19.75
N ASN A 118 9.63 2.48 20.99
CA ASN A 118 9.05 1.71 22.10
C ASN A 118 7.56 2.03 22.35
N ASP A 119 7.15 3.27 22.07
CA ASP A 119 5.76 3.72 22.15
C ASP A 119 4.86 2.99 21.15
N LEU A 120 5.31 2.84 19.90
CA LEU A 120 4.57 2.11 18.87
C LEU A 120 4.55 0.61 19.15
N ALA A 121 5.67 0.03 19.60
CA ALA A 121 5.71 -1.36 20.04
C ALA A 121 4.70 -1.63 21.18
N SER A 122 4.63 -0.73 22.16
CA SER A 122 3.65 -0.80 23.25
C SER A 122 2.22 -0.72 22.74
N LEU A 123 1.93 0.18 21.80
CA LEU A 123 0.62 0.32 21.18
C LEU A 123 0.20 -0.97 20.45
N LEU A 124 1.10 -1.57 19.66
CA LEU A 124 0.85 -2.84 18.97
C LEU A 124 0.51 -3.95 19.96
N ARG A 125 1.24 -4.01 21.08
CA ARG A 125 0.99 -4.97 22.15
C ARG A 125 -0.36 -4.76 22.83
N SER A 126 -0.74 -3.50 23.08
CA SER A 126 -2.09 -3.18 23.58
C SER A 126 -3.16 -3.67 22.62
N VAL A 127 -3.00 -3.47 21.31
CA VAL A 127 -3.96 -3.99 20.33
C VAL A 127 -4.03 -5.53 20.38
N GLN A 128 -2.91 -6.23 20.47
CA GLN A 128 -2.91 -7.70 20.63
C GLN A 128 -3.67 -8.16 21.89
N THR A 129 -3.52 -7.46 23.01
CA THR A 129 -4.27 -7.76 24.24
C THR A 129 -5.77 -7.61 24.02
N HIS A 130 -6.22 -6.50 23.42
CA HIS A 130 -7.65 -6.28 23.14
C HIS A 130 -8.21 -7.34 22.17
N GLU A 131 -7.43 -7.79 21.19
CA GLU A 131 -7.85 -8.84 20.25
C GLU A 131 -8.01 -10.19 20.95
N LYS A 132 -7.11 -10.52 21.88
CA LYS A 132 -7.24 -11.71 22.72
C LYS A 132 -8.51 -11.65 23.56
N GLU A 133 -8.84 -10.49 24.15
CA GLU A 133 -10.08 -10.32 24.93
C GLU A 133 -11.33 -10.49 24.06
N LYS A 134 -11.31 -9.94 22.84
CA LYS A 134 -12.42 -10.04 21.88
C LYS A 134 -12.75 -11.46 21.45
N LEU A 135 -11.77 -12.36 21.42
CA LEU A 135 -11.98 -13.79 21.11
C LEU A 135 -12.66 -14.58 22.24
N HIS A 136 -12.69 -14.05 23.47
CA HIS A 136 -13.33 -14.68 24.63
C HIS A 136 -14.73 -14.13 24.92
N LEU A 137 -15.23 -13.18 24.12
CA LEU A 137 -16.55 -12.55 24.21
C LEU A 137 -17.53 -13.18 23.21
#